data_AF-A0A1F3A7P7-F1
#
_entry.id   AF-A0A1F3A7P7-F1
#
_cell.length_a   1.000
_cell.length_b   1.000
_cell.length_c   1.000
_cell.angle_alpha   90.00
_cell.angle_beta   90.00
_cell.angle_gamma   90.00
#
_symmetry.space_group_name_H-M   'P 1'
#
loop_
_entity.id
_entity.type
_entity.pdbx_description
1 polymer ?
#
loop_
_entity_poly.entity_id
_entity_poly.type
_entity_poly.pdbx_seq_one_letter_code
_entity_poly.pdbx_strand_id
1 'polypeptide(L)'
;MSEVERAFGVKLDYSACGEWTTVGDIFAALKDALKNAPGDQDLVWSLFKYAISRETLVEPARIDPATLLLAEPLSDQFARLMHSLGAMIRRLRN
;
A
#
# COMPACT_ATOMS: atom_id res chain seq x y z
N MET A 1 4.98 -9.15 -4.78
CA MET A 1 3.60 -8.64 -4.85
C MET A 1 3.17 -8.41 -3.42
N SER A 2 2.62 -7.24 -3.14
CA SER A 2 2.16 -6.86 -1.79
C SER A 2 0.86 -7.60 -1.41
N GLU A 3 0.55 -7.70 -0.12
CA GLU A 3 -0.75 -8.19 0.35
C GLU A 3 -1.90 -7.30 -0.11
N VAL A 4 -1.68 -5.98 -0.24
CA VAL A 4 -2.64 -5.05 -0.84
C VAL A 4 -2.95 -5.44 -2.29
N GLU A 5 -1.93 -5.57 -3.13
CA GLU A 5 -2.12 -6.00 -4.53
C GLU A 5 -2.82 -7.37 -4.61
N ARG A 6 -2.46 -8.30 -3.73
CA ARG A 6 -3.07 -9.63 -3.67
C ARG A 6 -4.53 -9.59 -3.26
N ALA A 7 -4.88 -8.79 -2.25
CA ALA A 7 -6.25 -8.69 -1.73
C ALA A 7 -7.22 -8.08 -2.75
N PHE A 8 -6.74 -7.16 -3.58
CA PHE A 8 -7.57 -6.46 -4.57
C PHE A 8 -7.41 -7.02 -5.99
N GLY A 9 -6.49 -7.96 -6.21
CA GLY A 9 -6.23 -8.52 -7.53
C GLY A 9 -5.72 -7.48 -8.53
N VAL A 10 -5.07 -6.43 -8.04
CA VAL A 10 -4.55 -5.32 -8.85
C VAL A 10 -3.03 -5.26 -8.78
N LYS A 11 -2.43 -4.48 -9.67
CA LYS A 11 -1.04 -4.05 -9.55
C LYS A 11 -1.03 -2.56 -9.33
N LEU A 12 -0.40 -2.10 -8.24
CA LEU A 12 -0.29 -0.68 -7.97
C LEU A 12 0.73 -0.04 -8.92
N ASP A 13 0.47 1.18 -9.34
CA ASP A 13 1.49 1.98 -10.02
C ASP A 13 2.41 2.62 -8.99
N TYR A 14 3.65 2.13 -8.91
CA TYR A 14 4.68 2.66 -8.02
C TYR A 14 5.53 3.75 -8.68
N SER A 15 5.15 4.27 -9.86
CA SER A 15 5.90 5.33 -10.55
C SER A 15 6.11 6.58 -9.67
N ALA A 16 5.13 6.92 -8.85
CA ALA A 16 5.16 8.04 -7.90
C ALA A 16 5.51 7.62 -6.46
N CYS A 17 6.00 6.40 -6.22
CA CYS A 17 6.20 5.90 -4.85
C CYS A 17 7.23 6.70 -4.03
N GLY A 18 8.12 7.45 -4.69
CA GLY A 18 9.06 8.35 -4.03
C GLY A 18 8.40 9.57 -3.36
N GLU A 19 7.15 9.88 -3.70
CA GLU A 19 6.36 10.98 -3.12
C GLU A 19 5.36 10.47 -2.08
N TRP A 20 5.25 9.16 -1.87
CA TRP A 20 4.30 8.59 -0.91
C TRP A 20 4.84 8.77 0.51
N THR A 21 4.09 9.53 1.31
CA THR A 21 4.45 9.86 2.69
C THR A 21 3.49 9.24 3.70
N THR A 22 2.28 8.94 3.27
CA THR A 22 1.20 8.44 4.09
C THR A 22 0.57 7.16 3.55
N VAL A 23 -0.14 6.44 4.41
CA VAL A 23 -1.01 5.32 4.02
C VAL A 23 -2.09 5.78 3.03
N GLY A 24 -2.56 7.03 3.16
CA GLY A 24 -3.49 7.66 2.22
C GLY A 24 -2.95 7.72 0.80
N ASP A 25 -1.64 7.91 0.61
CA ASP A 25 -1.02 7.95 -0.73
C ASP A 25 -1.06 6.57 -1.41
N ILE A 26 -0.81 5.51 -0.64
CA ILE A 26 -0.95 4.13 -1.12
C ILE A 26 -2.42 3.83 -1.47
N PHE A 27 -3.35 4.29 -0.62
CA PHE A 27 -4.78 4.12 -0.86
C PHE A 27 -5.26 4.88 -2.10
N ALA A 28 -4.71 6.06 -2.37
CA ALA A 28 -4.98 6.80 -3.59
C ALA A 28 -4.52 6.03 -4.83
N ALA A 29 -3.30 5.46 -4.80
CA ALA A 29 -2.81 4.60 -5.87
C ALA A 29 -3.69 3.34 -6.06
N LEU A 30 -4.21 2.77 -4.98
CA LEU A 30 -5.16 1.65 -5.04
C LEU A 30 -6.47 2.06 -5.71
N LYS A 31 -7.07 3.19 -5.33
CA LYS A 31 -8.29 3.70 -5.96
C LYS A 31 -8.09 3.95 -7.45
N ASP A 32 -6.92 4.45 -7.84
CA ASP A 32 -6.58 4.66 -9.24
C ASP A 32 -6.46 3.34 -10.02
N ALA A 33 -5.88 2.30 -9.42
CA ALA A 33 -5.86 0.96 -10.00
C ALA A 33 -7.28 0.33 -10.08
N LEU A 34 -8.18 0.73 -9.18
CA LEU A 34 -9.57 0.29 -9.11
C LEU A 34 -10.55 1.18 -9.90
N LYS A 35 -10.12 2.19 -10.67
CA LYS A 35 -11.00 3.19 -11.34
C LYS A 35 -12.16 2.62 -12.16
N ASN A 36 -12.13 1.34 -12.53
CA ASN A 36 -13.20 0.64 -13.26
C ASN A 36 -13.99 -0.39 -12.42
N ALA A 37 -13.67 -0.54 -11.14
CA ALA A 37 -14.34 -1.46 -10.22
C ALA A 37 -15.34 -0.68 -9.36
N PRO A 38 -16.66 -0.77 -9.64
CA PRO A 38 -17.67 -0.21 -8.75
C PRO A 38 -17.59 -0.93 -7.41
N GLY A 39 -17.34 -0.18 -6.34
CA GLY A 39 -17.18 -0.72 -5.00
C GLY A 39 -17.57 0.31 -3.94
N ASP A 40 -18.17 -0.20 -2.87
CA ASP A 40 -18.40 0.54 -1.64
C ASP A 40 -17.04 1.01 -1.08
N GLN A 41 -16.87 2.33 -0.99
CA GLN A 41 -15.59 2.93 -0.59
C GLN A 41 -15.23 2.60 0.86
N ASP A 42 -16.21 2.40 1.74
CA ASP A 42 -15.97 2.06 3.14
C ASP A 42 -15.52 0.59 3.27
N LEU A 43 -16.09 -0.29 2.43
CA LEU A 43 -15.65 -1.68 2.33
C LEU A 43 -14.23 -1.77 1.75
N VAL A 44 -13.95 -1.01 0.69
CA VAL A 44 -12.62 -0.94 0.06
C VAL A 44 -11.58 -0.44 1.06
N TRP A 45 -11.90 0.61 1.83
CA TRP A 45 -11.03 1.09 2.89
C TRP A 45 -10.82 0.04 4.00
N SER A 46 -11.88 -0.64 4.43
CA SER A 46 -11.78 -1.67 5.48
C SER A 46 -10.91 -2.86 5.07
N LEU A 47 -11.08 -3.35 3.83
CA LEU A 47 -10.24 -4.41 3.27
C LEU A 47 -8.79 -3.95 3.09
N PHE A 48 -8.58 -2.70 2.66
CA PHE A 48 -7.26 -2.13 2.51
C PHE A 48 -6.52 -2.07 3.85
N LYS A 49 -7.17 -1.57 4.92
CA LYS A 49 -6.58 -1.57 6.27
C LYS A 49 -6.19 -2.96 6.73
N TYR A 50 -7.01 -3.97 6.45
CA TYR A 50 -6.66 -5.35 6.76
C TYR A 50 -5.45 -5.82 5.95
N ALA A 51 -5.41 -5.58 4.64
CA ALA A 51 -4.30 -5.99 3.80
C ALA A 51 -2.97 -5.33 4.20
N ILE A 52 -2.95 -4.01 4.37
CA ILE A 52 -1.74 -3.28 4.76
C ILE A 52 -1.33 -3.56 6.22
N SER A 53 -2.27 -3.89 7.12
CA SER A 53 -1.92 -4.36 8.47
C SER A 53 -1.10 -5.65 8.46
N ARG A 54 -1.34 -6.54 7.50
CA ARG A 54 -0.60 -7.80 7.38
C ARG A 54 0.83 -7.60 6.89
N GLU A 55 1.10 -6.51 6.19
CA GLU A 55 2.45 -6.13 5.76
C GLU A 55 3.20 -5.33 6.82
N THR A 56 2.51 -4.43 7.51
CA THR A 56 3.10 -3.47 8.44
C THR A 56 3.11 -3.94 9.89
N LEU A 57 2.33 -4.98 10.21
CA LEU A 57 2.01 -5.43 11.57
C LEU A 57 1.33 -4.35 12.44
N VAL A 58 0.86 -3.26 11.83
CA VAL A 58 0.06 -2.23 12.50
C VAL A 58 -1.36 -2.73 12.65
N GLU A 59 -1.93 -2.59 13.83
CA GLU A 59 -3.34 -2.90 14.05
C GLU A 59 -4.23 -2.08 13.10
N PRO A 60 -5.18 -2.70 12.37
CA PRO A 60 -6.07 -2.00 11.43
C PRO A 60 -6.81 -0.79 12.03
N ALA A 61 -7.07 -0.81 13.34
CA ALA A 61 -7.74 0.28 14.05
C ALA A 61 -6.86 1.54 14.18
N ARG A 62 -5.53 1.41 14.04
CA ARG A 62 -4.56 2.50 14.13
C ARG A 62 -4.16 3.06 12.77
N ILE A 63 -4.76 2.54 11.70
CA ILE A 63 -4.47 2.92 10.32
C ILE A 63 -5.48 3.98 9.89
N ASP A 64 -4.97 5.18 9.67
CA ASP A 64 -5.67 6.36 9.18
C ASP A 64 -5.02 6.83 7.87
N PRO A 65 -5.74 7.53 6.97
CA PRO A 65 -5.12 8.09 5.77
C PRO A 65 -3.90 8.97 6.07
N ALA A 66 -3.86 9.66 7.21
CA ALA A 66 -2.72 10.48 7.63
C ALA A 66 -1.60 9.69 8.31
N THR A 67 -1.74 8.37 8.51
CA THR A 67 -0.67 7.53 9.09
C THR A 67 0.58 7.62 8.20
N LEU A 68 1.68 8.13 8.76
CA LEU A 68 2.95 8.25 8.07
C LEU A 68 3.58 6.88 7.80
N LEU A 69 4.12 6.69 6.60
CA LEU A 69 4.87 5.48 6.24
C LEU A 69 6.25 5.41 6.94
N LEU A 70 6.76 6.56 7.39
CA LEU A 70 8.13 6.72 7.91
C LEU A 70 8.21 7.48 9.24
N ALA A 71 7.21 7.39 10.12
CA ALA A 71 7.40 7.80 11.51
C ALA A 71 7.85 6.59 12.34
N GLU A 72 9.06 6.64 12.91
CA GLU A 72 9.55 5.69 13.91
C GLU A 72 8.45 5.46 14.97
N PRO A 73 7.87 4.25 15.08
CA PRO A 73 8.53 2.95 15.11
C PRO A 73 8.02 1.94 14.05
N LEU A 74 7.62 2.39 12.86
CA LEU A 74 7.22 1.51 11.75
C LEU A 74 8.30 1.29 10.66
N SER A 75 9.45 1.94 10.81
CA SER A 75 10.21 2.45 9.67
C SER A 75 11.32 1.57 9.11
N ASP A 76 11.65 0.42 9.70
CA ASP A 76 12.73 -0.42 9.14
C ASP A 76 12.22 -1.54 8.23
N GLN A 77 11.15 -2.23 8.63
CA GLN A 77 10.67 -3.40 7.90
C GLN A 77 9.85 -2.99 6.67
N PHE A 78 9.01 -1.97 6.80
CA PHE A 78 8.19 -1.46 5.71
C PHE A 78 9.03 -0.79 4.61
N ALA A 79 10.01 0.03 5.00
CA ALA A 79 10.96 0.63 4.07
C ALA A 79 11.74 -0.44 3.29
N ARG A 80 12.18 -1.52 3.96
CA ARG A 80 12.86 -2.66 3.31
C ARG A 80 11.94 -3.44 2.38
N LEU A 81 10.67 -3.64 2.75
CA LEU A 81 9.68 -4.32 1.90
C LEU A 81 9.39 -3.51 0.64
N MET A 82 9.18 -2.20 0.77
CA MET A 82 8.92 -1.31 -0.37
C MET A 82 10.16 -1.14 -1.26
N HIS A 83 11.35 -1.04 -0.67
CA HIS A 83 12.61 -1.01 -1.41
C HIS A 83 12.87 -2.33 -2.15
N SER A 84 12.58 -3.48 -1.53
CA SER A 84 12.70 -4.80 -2.14
C SER A 84 11.69 -5.02 -3.27
N LEU A 85 10.42 -4.60 -3.10
CA LEU A 85 9.41 -4.67 -4.15
C LEU A 85 9.79 -3.80 -5.36
N GLY A 86 10.25 -2.57 -5.13
CA GLY A 86 10.72 -1.67 -6.19
C GLY A 86 11.93 -2.24 -6.95
N ALA A 87 12.90 -2.84 -6.23
CA ALA A 87 14.07 -3.48 -6.83
C ALA A 87 13.72 -4.77 -7.61
N MET A 88 12.76 -5.56 -7.12
CA MET A 88 12.30 -6.80 -7.75
C MET A 88 11.53 -6.52 -9.05
N ILE A 89 10.70 -5.47 -9.09
CA ILE A 89 9.97 -5.08 -10.31
C ILE A 89 10.92 -4.49 -11.36
N ARG A 90 11.95 -3.74 -10.95
CA ARG A 90 12.95 -3.19 -11.87
C ARG A 90 13.80 -4.28 -12.55
N ARG A 91 13.98 -5.44 -11.90
CA ARG A 91 14.66 -6.63 -12.46
C ARG A 91 13.81 -7.46 -13.42
N LEU A 92 12.49 -7.35 -13.40
CA LEU A 92 11.59 -8.09 -14.31
C LEU A 92 11.31 -7.36 -15.63
N ARG A 93 11.90 -6.18 -15.82
CA ARG A 93 11.71 -5.32 -17.00
C ARG A 93 13.00 -5.14 -17.83
N ASN A 94 14.03 -5.93 -17.55
CA ASN A 94 15.32 -5.96 -18.23
C ASN A 94 15.69 -7.43 -18.50
#